data_AF-A0A3D2MF11-F1
#
_entry.id   AF-A0A3D2MF11-F1
#
_cell.length_a   1.000
_cell.length_b   1.000
_cell.length_c   1.000
_cell.angle_alpha   90.00
_cell.angle_beta   90.00
_cell.angle_gamma   90.00
#
_symmetry.space_group_name_H-M   'P 1'
#
loop_
_entity.id
_entity.type
_entity.pdbx_description
1 polymer ?
#
loop_
_entity_poly.entity_id
_entity_poly.type
_entity_poly.pdbx_seq_one_letter_code
_entity_poly.pdbx_strand_id
1 'polypeptide(L)'
;MFGYNINRKEVESFEKCRTINDYLHAFHFYIVNNEKIFHSMPVIDRKINKDDEPIILFGKENDLSRDLFNKYPVELGTGEVDILSFDDHLLMMIRDVGHALSIDSTIENDNIRVSYFVPKSCNIEKVNKLKGVTKLDPLTGDMFSPTNGEFICKKEDFTSEIIDFISNVPTDIDAFSKSSFMH
;
A
#
# COMPACT_ATOMS: atom_id res chain seq x y z
N MET A 1 -12.68 -5.85 5.63
CA MET A 1 -12.59 -5.14 4.34
C MET A 1 -11.44 -4.16 4.49
N PHE A 2 -10.23 -4.59 4.13
CA PHE A 2 -9.06 -3.72 4.00
C PHE A 2 -8.62 -3.82 2.55
N GLY A 3 -8.59 -2.67 1.89
CA GLY A 3 -8.51 -2.51 0.44
C GLY A 3 -9.29 -1.28 0.04
N TYR A 4 -8.58 -0.23 -0.35
CA TYR A 4 -9.15 1.01 -0.88
C TYR A 4 -9.66 0.78 -2.31
N ASN A 5 -10.71 -0.04 -2.43
CA ASN A 5 -11.59 -0.02 -3.58
C ASN A 5 -12.94 0.56 -3.12
N ILE A 6 -12.97 1.87 -2.93
CA ILE A 6 -14.24 2.57 -3.04
C ILE A 6 -14.19 3.21 -4.41
N ASN A 7 -14.92 2.58 -5.33
CA ASN A 7 -15.53 3.22 -6.48
C ASN A 7 -15.75 4.70 -6.14
N ARG A 8 -15.06 5.65 -6.78
CA ARG A 8 -15.19 7.11 -6.50
C ARG A 8 -16.64 7.63 -6.52
N LYS A 9 -17.60 6.79 -6.92
CA LYS A 9 -19.05 7.02 -6.96
C LYS A 9 -19.84 6.57 -5.72
N GLU A 10 -19.24 5.84 -4.77
CA GLU A 10 -19.94 5.32 -3.57
C GLU A 10 -19.45 5.92 -2.24
N VAL A 11 -18.93 7.16 -2.28
CA VAL A 11 -19.03 8.02 -1.11
C VAL A 11 -20.27 8.87 -1.30
N GLU A 12 -21.32 8.48 -0.60
CA GLU A 12 -22.47 9.34 -0.43
C GLU A 12 -21.97 10.65 0.20
N SER A 13 -22.04 11.75 -0.58
CA SER A 13 -21.99 13.13 -0.07
C SER A 13 -22.70 13.19 1.28
N PHE A 14 -22.24 14.00 2.24
CA PHE A 14 -22.95 14.23 3.51
C PHE A 14 -24.45 14.51 3.31
N GLU A 15 -24.81 15.07 2.15
CA GLU A 15 -26.19 15.34 1.71
C GLU A 15 -27.05 14.09 1.48
N LYS A 16 -26.45 12.90 1.41
CA LYS A 16 -27.13 11.60 1.16
C LYS A 16 -27.23 10.72 2.40
N CYS A 17 -26.50 11.02 3.48
CA CYS A 17 -26.54 10.28 4.74
C CYS A 17 -27.93 10.33 5.39
N ARG A 18 -28.52 9.17 5.70
CA ARG A 18 -29.87 9.07 6.29
C ARG A 18 -29.88 8.60 7.74
N THR A 19 -28.80 7.99 8.19
CA THR A 19 -28.66 7.46 9.55
C THR A 19 -27.42 8.01 10.24
N ILE A 20 -27.39 7.96 11.58
CA ILE A 20 -26.21 8.33 12.38
C ILE A 20 -25.00 7.49 11.94
N ASN A 21 -25.21 6.23 11.56
CA ASN A 21 -24.15 5.36 11.09
C ASN A 21 -23.56 5.84 9.75
N ASP A 22 -24.40 6.32 8.82
CA ASP A 22 -23.95 6.87 7.53
C ASP A 22 -23.11 8.14 7.75
N TYR A 23 -23.52 9.00 8.68
CA TYR A 23 -22.73 10.18 9.06
C TYR A 23 -21.39 9.79 9.68
N LEU A 24 -21.33 8.78 10.56
CA LEU A 24 -20.07 8.31 11.15
C LEU A 24 -19.13 7.74 10.08
N HIS A 25 -19.64 7.00 9.11
CA HIS A 25 -18.85 6.51 7.98
C HIS A 25 -18.37 7.65 7.06
N ALA A 26 -19.20 8.66 6.80
CA ALA A 26 -18.81 9.85 6.03
C ALA A 26 -17.76 10.71 6.77
N PHE A 27 -17.90 10.89 8.09
CA PHE A 27 -16.89 11.55 8.92
C PHE A 27 -15.59 10.77 8.96
N HIS A 28 -15.65 9.46 9.16
CA HIS A 28 -14.49 8.59 9.12
C HIS A 28 -13.79 8.71 7.76
N PHE A 29 -14.53 8.67 6.65
CA PHE A 29 -13.98 8.88 5.31
C PHE A 29 -13.37 10.27 5.12
N TYR A 30 -14.05 11.34 5.54
CA TYR A 30 -13.59 12.73 5.39
C TYR A 30 -12.35 13.03 6.22
N ILE A 31 -12.24 12.45 7.43
CA ILE A 31 -11.06 12.59 8.29
C ILE A 31 -9.90 11.74 7.75
N VAL A 32 -10.17 10.49 7.35
CA VAL A 32 -9.15 9.55 6.88
C VAL A 32 -8.59 9.92 5.51
N ASN A 33 -9.40 10.49 4.60
CA ASN A 33 -8.96 10.93 3.27
C ASN A 33 -8.64 12.43 3.20
N ASN A 34 -8.41 13.07 4.34
CA ASN A 34 -7.95 14.46 4.35
C ASN A 34 -6.44 14.49 4.10
N GLU A 35 -6.02 14.74 2.86
CA GLU A 35 -4.61 14.95 2.50
C GLU A 35 -3.93 15.98 3.42
N LYS A 36 -4.67 16.95 4.00
CA LYS A 36 -4.12 17.91 4.97
C LYS A 36 -3.74 17.28 6.30
N ILE A 37 -4.40 16.20 6.73
CA ILE A 37 -4.02 15.45 7.94
C ILE A 37 -2.74 14.67 7.67
N PHE A 38 -2.62 14.03 6.51
CA PHE A 38 -1.38 13.38 6.08
C PHE A 38 -0.22 14.40 5.99
N HIS A 39 -0.42 15.52 5.30
CA HIS A 39 0.59 16.59 5.21
C HIS A 39 0.87 17.31 6.54
N SER A 40 0.02 17.15 7.55
CA SER A 40 0.29 17.66 8.90
C SER A 40 1.19 16.74 9.73
N MET A 41 1.41 15.51 9.27
CA MET A 41 2.33 14.60 9.95
C MET A 41 3.76 15.16 9.88
N PRO A 42 4.50 15.16 10.99
CA PRO A 42 5.86 15.65 10.99
C PRO A 42 6.73 14.73 10.11
N VAL A 43 7.49 15.33 9.20
CA VAL A 43 8.54 14.62 8.47
C VAL A 43 9.67 14.34 9.44
N ILE A 44 9.99 13.07 9.62
CA ILE A 44 11.11 12.61 10.44
C ILE A 44 12.38 12.63 9.60
N ASP A 45 12.33 12.07 8.39
CA ASP A 45 13.50 11.92 7.53
C ASP A 45 13.09 11.75 6.05
N ARG A 46 14.04 11.98 5.14
CA ARG A 46 13.84 11.79 3.71
C ARG A 46 15.12 11.42 2.97
N LYS A 47 14.99 10.60 1.94
CA LYS A 47 16.05 10.30 0.97
C LYS A 47 15.46 10.24 -0.44
N ILE A 48 16.33 10.28 -1.45
CA ILE A 48 15.96 10.21 -2.87
C ILE A 48 16.42 8.87 -3.41
N ASN A 49 15.59 8.23 -4.25
CA ASN A 49 15.95 6.99 -4.93
C ASN A 49 16.76 7.26 -6.22
N LYS A 50 17.16 6.21 -6.94
CA LYS A 50 17.95 6.36 -8.18
C LYS A 50 17.23 7.09 -9.32
N ASP A 51 15.91 7.18 -9.26
CA ASP A 51 15.02 7.75 -10.28
C ASP A 51 14.55 9.16 -9.89
N ASP A 52 15.23 9.81 -8.93
CA ASP A 52 14.92 11.14 -8.37
C ASP A 52 13.58 11.25 -7.62
N GLU A 53 12.99 10.11 -7.24
CA GLU A 53 11.73 10.05 -6.49
C GLU A 53 11.96 10.01 -4.97
N PRO A 54 11.10 10.67 -4.18
CA PRO A 54 11.30 10.77 -2.74
C PRO A 54 10.87 9.51 -1.98
N ILE A 55 11.65 9.15 -0.97
CA ILE A 55 11.29 8.19 0.08
C ILE A 55 11.23 8.98 1.39
N ILE A 56 10.07 9.09 2.00
CA ILE A 56 9.82 9.97 3.15
C ILE A 56 9.29 9.17 4.34
N LEU A 57 9.86 9.41 5.51
CA LEU A 57 9.39 8.88 6.78
C LEU A 57 8.64 9.98 7.56
N PHE A 58 7.38 9.71 7.91
CA PHE A 58 6.49 10.61 8.63
C PHE A 58 6.08 10.05 10.00
N GLY A 59 5.60 10.93 10.87
CA GLY A 59 4.87 10.56 12.08
C GLY A 59 5.77 10.50 13.31
N LYS A 60 5.70 9.41 14.06
CA LYS A 60 6.49 9.20 15.28
C LYS A 60 7.54 8.13 15.05
N GLU A 61 8.79 8.45 15.38
CA GLU A 61 9.91 7.53 15.21
C GLU A 61 9.75 6.30 16.12
N ASN A 62 9.93 5.10 15.55
CA ASN A 62 10.05 3.85 16.27
C ASN A 62 11.12 2.96 15.59
N ASP A 63 11.66 1.97 16.30
CA ASP A 63 12.79 1.16 15.80
C ASP A 63 12.46 0.43 14.49
N LEU A 64 11.21 -0.02 14.33
CA LEU A 64 10.76 -0.76 13.17
C LEU A 64 10.74 0.10 11.90
N SER A 65 10.11 1.29 11.98
CA SER A 65 10.02 2.25 10.88
C SER A 65 11.39 2.82 10.51
N ARG A 66 12.25 3.06 11.50
CA ARG A 66 13.61 3.52 11.26
C ARG A 66 14.45 2.45 10.59
N ASP A 67 14.36 1.20 11.02
CA ASP A 67 15.06 0.09 10.38
C ASP A 67 14.61 -0.09 8.92
N LEU A 68 13.29 -0.09 8.69
CA LEU A 68 12.71 -0.15 7.35
C LEU A 68 13.18 1.00 6.47
N PHE A 69 13.07 2.25 6.94
CA PHE A 69 13.50 3.43 6.18
C PHE A 69 14.99 3.36 5.83
N ASN A 70 15.85 2.98 6.78
CA ASN A 70 17.29 2.89 6.55
C ASN A 70 17.64 1.82 5.52
N LYS A 71 17.02 0.64 5.61
CA LYS A 71 17.28 -0.51 4.73
C LYS A 71 16.52 -0.46 3.41
N TYR A 72 15.50 0.40 3.27
CA TYR A 72 14.73 0.50 2.04
C TYR A 72 15.66 0.80 0.85
N PRO A 73 15.72 -0.06 -0.18
CA PRO A 73 16.70 0.07 -1.25
C PRO A 73 16.36 1.26 -2.16
N VAL A 74 17.32 2.19 -2.30
CA VAL A 74 17.21 3.33 -3.24
C VAL A 74 17.28 2.89 -4.72
N GLU A 75 17.70 1.64 -4.97
CA GLU A 75 17.81 1.06 -6.31
C GLU A 75 16.51 0.40 -6.78
N LEU A 76 15.51 0.28 -5.90
CA LEU A 76 14.21 -0.26 -6.25
C LEU A 76 13.52 0.69 -7.23
N GLY A 77 13.05 0.17 -8.36
CA GLY A 77 12.37 0.96 -9.39
C GLY A 77 10.94 1.30 -8.98
N THR A 78 10.78 2.08 -7.91
CA THR A 78 9.51 2.57 -7.41
C THR A 78 9.40 4.07 -7.62
N GLY A 79 8.17 4.57 -7.70
CA GLY A 79 7.93 6.01 -7.59
C GLY A 79 8.12 6.50 -6.16
N GLU A 80 7.46 7.61 -5.82
CA GLU A 80 7.37 8.13 -4.45
C GLU A 80 6.93 7.06 -3.44
N VAL A 81 7.60 7.06 -2.28
CA VAL A 81 7.37 6.15 -1.16
C VAL A 81 7.13 6.95 0.11
N ASP A 82 5.92 6.80 0.66
CA ASP A 82 5.56 7.35 1.95
C ASP A 82 5.53 6.24 3.00
N ILE A 83 6.26 6.44 4.10
CA ILE A 83 6.25 5.56 5.27
C ILE A 83 5.70 6.37 6.44
N LEU A 84 4.51 6.03 6.93
CA LEU A 84 3.89 6.67 8.08
C LEU A 84 4.05 5.76 9.29
N SER A 85 4.71 6.28 10.32
CA SER A 85 4.98 5.54 11.55
C SER A 85 4.12 6.04 12.71
N PHE A 86 3.51 5.09 13.41
CA PHE A 86 2.70 5.30 14.61
C PHE A 86 3.21 4.40 15.75
N ASP A 87 2.51 4.38 16.89
CA ASP A 87 2.94 3.59 18.06
C ASP A 87 2.83 2.07 17.84
N ASP A 88 1.73 1.63 17.21
CA ASP A 88 1.37 0.21 17.02
C ASP A 88 1.15 -0.17 15.56
N HIS A 89 1.27 0.77 14.63
CA HIS A 89 1.09 0.52 13.21
C HIS A 89 2.08 1.30 12.33
N LEU A 90 2.29 0.76 11.13
CA LEU A 90 3.06 1.36 10.06
C LEU A 90 2.26 1.28 8.77
N LEU A 91 2.05 2.43 8.12
CA LEU A 91 1.39 2.49 6.81
C LEU A 91 2.42 2.86 5.75
N MET A 92 2.36 2.21 4.59
CA MET A 92 3.16 2.58 3.43
C MET A 92 2.28 2.81 2.21
N MET A 93 2.64 3.81 1.42
CA MET A 93 2.18 3.95 0.05
C MET A 93 3.38 3.98 -0.88
N ILE A 94 3.33 3.17 -1.95
CA ILE A 94 4.42 3.03 -2.91
C ILE A 94 3.85 3.22 -4.31
N ARG A 95 4.29 4.28 -4.99
CA ARG A 95 3.87 4.61 -6.36
C ARG A 95 4.55 3.70 -7.38
N ASP A 96 3.88 3.52 -8.52
CA ASP A 96 4.33 2.75 -9.70
C ASP A 96 4.55 1.24 -9.47
N VAL A 97 4.25 0.78 -8.26
CA VAL A 97 4.13 -0.63 -7.87
C VAL A 97 2.64 -0.94 -7.69
N GLY A 98 2.09 -1.81 -8.53
CA GLY A 98 0.64 -2.06 -8.56
C GLY A 98 -0.19 -0.79 -8.73
N HIS A 99 0.33 0.19 -9.48
CA HIS A 99 -0.11 1.59 -9.58
C HIS A 99 0.06 2.46 -8.33
N ALA A 100 -0.34 1.95 -7.17
CA ALA A 100 -0.19 2.60 -5.87
C ALA A 100 -0.40 1.58 -4.75
N LEU A 101 0.58 0.69 -4.55
CA LEU A 101 0.58 -0.32 -3.50
C LEU A 101 0.42 0.35 -2.14
N SER A 102 -0.55 -0.13 -1.35
CA SER A 102 -0.74 0.26 0.04
C SER A 102 -0.44 -0.91 0.95
N ILE A 103 0.33 -0.69 2.02
CA ILE A 103 0.67 -1.69 3.04
C ILE A 103 0.27 -1.12 4.40
N ASP A 104 -0.41 -1.93 5.20
CA ASP A 104 -0.80 -1.65 6.58
C ASP A 104 -0.25 -2.75 7.47
N SER A 105 0.64 -2.37 8.39
CA SER A 105 1.33 -3.28 9.29
C SER A 105 0.93 -2.98 10.72
N THR A 106 0.26 -3.90 11.39
CA THR A 106 -0.11 -3.80 12.82
C THR A 106 0.81 -4.67 13.66
N ILE A 107 1.39 -4.09 14.71
CA ILE A 107 2.29 -4.77 15.64
C ILE A 107 1.46 -5.52 16.69
N GLU A 108 1.53 -6.85 16.68
CA GLU A 108 0.83 -7.76 17.58
C GLU A 108 1.85 -8.57 18.40
N ASN A 109 2.38 -7.98 19.47
CA ASN A 109 3.47 -8.54 20.29
C ASN A 109 4.76 -8.76 19.46
N ASP A 110 5.20 -10.02 19.32
CA ASP A 110 6.37 -10.42 18.55
C ASP A 110 6.08 -10.62 17.05
N ASN A 111 4.80 -10.57 16.67
CA ASN A 111 4.35 -10.70 15.29
C ASN A 111 3.90 -9.36 14.73
N ILE A 112 3.96 -9.25 13.42
CA ILE A 112 3.42 -8.13 12.67
C ILE A 112 2.46 -8.70 11.64
N ARG A 113 1.20 -8.28 11.74
CA ARG A 113 0.17 -8.56 10.74
C ARG A 113 0.31 -7.53 9.64
N VAL A 114 0.55 -7.99 8.42
CA VAL A 114 0.70 -7.16 7.23
C VAL A 114 -0.52 -7.39 6.34
N SER A 115 -1.33 -6.35 6.16
CA SER A 115 -2.39 -6.28 5.16
C SER A 115 -1.93 -5.39 4.01
N TYR A 116 -2.29 -5.72 2.78
CA TYR A 116 -1.96 -4.88 1.64
C TYR A 116 -3.05 -4.83 0.59
N PHE A 117 -3.00 -3.80 -0.24
CA PHE A 117 -3.91 -3.57 -1.35
C PHE A 117 -3.14 -3.21 -2.61
N VAL A 118 -3.46 -3.91 -3.70
CA VAL A 118 -2.93 -3.70 -5.04
C VAL A 118 -4.07 -3.15 -5.91
N PRO A 119 -4.11 -1.84 -6.20
CA PRO A 119 -5.16 -1.23 -7.00
C PRO A 119 -5.26 -1.74 -8.43
N LYS A 120 -4.11 -2.05 -9.05
CA LYS A 120 -4.04 -2.57 -10.42
C LYS A 120 -3.15 -3.81 -10.48
N SER A 121 -3.72 -4.92 -10.93
CA SER A 121 -3.00 -6.17 -11.10
C SER A 121 -2.29 -6.22 -12.45
N CYS A 122 -1.30 -5.33 -12.61
CA CYS A 122 -0.50 -5.13 -13.84
C CYS A 122 0.03 -6.44 -14.45
N ASN A 123 0.23 -7.48 -13.63
CA ASN A 123 0.44 -8.85 -14.08
C ASN A 123 -0.21 -9.85 -13.11
N ILE A 124 -1.35 -10.44 -13.50
CA ILE A 124 -2.13 -11.39 -12.69
C ILE A 124 -1.31 -12.59 -12.21
N GLU A 125 -0.41 -13.12 -13.05
CA GLU A 125 0.41 -14.28 -12.67
C GLU A 125 1.42 -13.94 -11.58
N LYS A 126 2.01 -12.75 -11.63
CA LYS A 126 2.90 -12.25 -10.55
C LYS A 126 2.09 -11.93 -9.29
N VAL A 127 0.97 -11.22 -9.42
CA VAL A 127 0.08 -10.91 -8.30
C VAL A 127 -0.35 -12.18 -7.57
N ASN A 128 -0.77 -13.22 -8.28
CA ASN A 128 -1.24 -14.48 -7.69
C ASN A 128 -0.15 -15.29 -6.96
N LYS A 129 1.12 -14.89 -7.07
CA LYS A 129 2.25 -15.47 -6.33
C LYS A 129 2.60 -14.69 -5.07
N LEU A 130 2.01 -13.50 -4.87
CA LEU A 130 2.25 -12.69 -3.68
C LEU A 130 1.79 -13.44 -2.42
N LYS A 131 2.59 -13.31 -1.35
CA LYS A 131 2.32 -13.93 -0.06
C LYS A 131 0.95 -13.46 0.46
N GLY A 132 0.07 -14.40 0.82
CA GLY A 132 -1.22 -14.08 1.43
C GLY A 132 -2.26 -13.44 0.51
N VAL A 133 -2.04 -13.42 -0.81
CA VAL A 133 -2.92 -12.75 -1.77
C VAL A 133 -4.28 -13.46 -1.92
N THR A 134 -5.34 -12.67 -2.01
CA THR A 134 -6.62 -13.13 -2.57
C THR A 134 -6.43 -13.32 -4.07
N LYS A 135 -6.32 -14.58 -4.51
CA LYS A 135 -6.04 -14.87 -5.91
C LYS A 135 -7.14 -14.33 -6.82
N LEU A 136 -6.71 -13.70 -7.91
CA LEU A 136 -7.56 -13.32 -9.02
C LEU A 136 -7.73 -14.50 -9.96
N ASP A 137 -8.92 -14.64 -10.52
CA ASP A 137 -9.20 -15.62 -11.56
C ASP A 137 -8.58 -15.15 -12.90
N PRO A 138 -7.65 -15.90 -13.50
CA PRO A 138 -7.01 -15.52 -14.76
C PRO A 138 -7.97 -15.41 -15.96
N LEU A 139 -9.16 -16.01 -15.89
CA LEU A 139 -10.15 -15.97 -16.98
C LEU A 139 -11.03 -14.72 -16.94
N THR A 140 -11.18 -14.10 -15.76
CA THR A 140 -12.10 -12.98 -15.54
C THR A 140 -11.40 -11.71 -15.05
N GLY A 141 -10.21 -11.84 -14.48
CA GLY A 141 -9.38 -10.71 -14.06
C GLY A 141 -8.67 -10.04 -15.23
N ASP A 142 -8.40 -8.75 -15.05
CA ASP A 142 -7.61 -7.91 -15.95
C ASP A 142 -6.63 -7.02 -15.17
N MET A 143 -5.92 -6.12 -15.86
CA MET A 143 -4.95 -5.24 -15.21
C MET A 143 -5.58 -4.26 -14.22
N PHE A 144 -6.87 -3.96 -14.36
CA PHE A 144 -7.60 -3.03 -13.49
C PHE A 144 -8.27 -3.74 -12.32
N SER A 145 -8.21 -5.07 -12.29
CA SER A 145 -8.73 -5.89 -11.22
C SER A 145 -7.89 -5.68 -9.96
N PRO A 146 -8.46 -5.09 -8.91
CA PRO A 146 -7.73 -4.89 -7.68
C PRO A 146 -7.70 -6.19 -6.88
N THR A 147 -6.68 -6.34 -6.04
CA THR A 147 -6.66 -7.41 -5.06
C THR A 147 -6.12 -6.92 -3.72
N ASN A 148 -6.29 -7.72 -2.70
CA ASN A 148 -5.70 -7.55 -1.39
C ASN A 148 -5.03 -8.83 -0.93
N GLY A 149 -4.30 -8.75 0.16
CA GLY A 149 -3.80 -9.93 0.85
C GLY A 149 -3.44 -9.60 2.29
N GLU A 150 -3.23 -10.67 3.05
CA GLU A 150 -2.78 -10.58 4.44
C GLU A 150 -1.76 -11.68 4.70
N PHE A 151 -0.68 -11.34 5.40
CA PHE A 151 0.24 -12.31 5.96
C PHE A 151 0.77 -11.86 7.32
N ILE A 152 1.34 -12.81 8.06
CA ILE A 152 2.02 -12.55 9.32
C ILE A 152 3.52 -12.77 9.11
N CYS A 153 4.32 -11.90 9.69
CA CYS A 153 5.77 -12.06 9.81
C CYS A 153 6.20 -11.76 11.25
N LYS A 154 7.39 -12.21 11.62
CA LYS A 154 7.96 -11.84 12.92
C LYS A 154 8.55 -10.45 12.87
N LYS A 155 8.57 -9.78 14.02
CA LYS A 155 9.18 -8.45 14.15
C LYS A 155 10.66 -8.41 13.72
N GLU A 156 11.40 -9.49 13.97
CA GLU A 156 12.81 -9.62 13.59
C GLU A 156 13.05 -9.73 12.07
N ASP A 157 12.09 -10.27 11.33
CA ASP A 157 12.18 -10.53 9.88
C ASP A 157 11.45 -9.48 9.03
N PHE A 158 10.66 -8.61 9.67
CA PHE A 158 9.74 -7.67 9.04
C PHE A 158 10.37 -6.86 7.91
N THR A 159 11.48 -6.18 8.16
CA THR A 159 12.10 -5.28 7.18
C THR A 159 12.53 -6.04 5.92
N SER A 160 13.18 -7.19 6.08
CA SER A 160 13.58 -8.03 4.95
C SER A 160 12.38 -8.59 4.20
N GLU A 161 11.34 -9.05 4.90
CA GLU A 161 10.14 -9.61 4.26
C GLU A 161 9.33 -8.54 3.53
N ILE A 162 9.22 -7.33 4.06
CA ILE A 162 8.54 -6.21 3.39
C ILE A 162 9.28 -5.79 2.12
N ILE A 163 10.61 -5.65 2.19
CA ILE A 163 11.42 -5.28 1.01
C ILE A 163 11.33 -6.38 -0.07
N ASP A 164 11.43 -7.65 0.31
CA ASP A 164 11.27 -8.78 -0.62
C ASP A 164 9.86 -8.80 -1.22
N PHE A 165 8.83 -8.61 -0.38
CA PHE A 165 7.45 -8.51 -0.84
C PHE A 165 7.27 -7.42 -1.90
N ILE A 166 7.68 -6.18 -1.61
CA ILE A 166 7.55 -5.04 -2.54
C ILE A 166 8.30 -5.32 -3.84
N SER A 167 9.49 -5.91 -3.76
CA SER A 167 10.30 -6.27 -4.94
C SER A 167 9.63 -7.28 -5.87
N ASN A 168 8.66 -8.06 -5.35
CA ASN A 168 7.92 -9.07 -6.11
C ASN A 168 6.53 -8.57 -6.58
N VAL A 169 6.06 -7.41 -6.14
CA VAL A 169 4.81 -6.82 -6.63
C VAL A 169 5.03 -6.31 -8.06
N PRO A 170 4.13 -6.61 -9.02
CA PRO A 170 4.29 -6.13 -10.39
C PRO A 170 4.21 -4.61 -10.46
N THR A 171 5.03 -4.06 -11.35
CA THR A 171 5.11 -2.62 -11.63
C THR A 171 4.15 -2.23 -12.74
N ASP A 172 3.94 -0.93 -12.93
CA ASP A 172 3.14 -0.43 -14.07
C ASP A 172 3.78 -0.79 -15.43
N ILE A 173 5.10 -1.02 -15.48
CA ILE A 173 5.82 -1.51 -16.68
C ILE A 173 5.37 -2.93 -17.06
N ASP A 174 5.07 -3.78 -16.07
CA ASP A 174 4.62 -5.14 -16.33
C ASP A 174 3.29 -5.15 -17.11
N ALA A 175 2.45 -4.13 -16.96
CA ALA A 175 1.20 -3.99 -17.73
C ALA A 175 1.44 -3.85 -19.24
N PHE A 176 2.55 -3.24 -19.65
CA PHE A 176 2.91 -3.05 -21.06
C PHE A 176 3.62 -4.27 -21.67
N SER A 177 4.13 -5.18 -20.83
CA SER A 177 4.87 -6.37 -21.30
C SER A 177 3.98 -7.44 -21.96
N LYS A 178 2.66 -7.44 -21.71
CA LYS A 178 1.69 -8.36 -22.34
C LYS A 178 1.04 -7.85 -23.64
N SER A 179 1.38 -6.66 -24.14
CA SER A 179 0.80 -6.14 -25.40
C SER A 179 1.56 -6.54 -26.68
N SER A 180 2.55 -7.42 -26.58
CA SER A 180 3.17 -8.05 -27.77
C SER A 180 2.65 -9.48 -27.89
N PHE A 181 1.98 -9.77 -29.01
CA PHE A 181 1.40 -11.05 -29.43
C PHE A 181 -0.02 -11.38 -28.94
N MET A 182 -1.01 -10.77 -29.59
CA MET A 182 -2.11 -11.52 -30.22
C MET A 182 -2.55 -10.76 -31.50
N HIS A 183 -1.94 -11.12 -32.63
CA HIS A 183 -2.51 -11.00 -33.97
C HIS A 183 -2.83 -12.42 -34.46
#